data_AF-A0A1J5E4R6-F1
#
_entry.id   AF-A0A1J5E4R6-F1
#
_cell.length_a   1.000
_cell.length_b   1.000
_cell.length_c   1.000
_cell.angle_alpha   90.00
_cell.angle_beta   90.00
_cell.angle_gamma   90.00
#
_symmetry.space_group_name_H-M   'P 1'
#
loop_
_entity.id
_entity.type
_entity.pdbx_description
1 polymer ?
#
loop_
_entity_poly.entity_id
_entity_poly.type
_entity_poly.pdbx_seq_one_letter_code
_entity_poly.pdbx_strand_id
1 'polypeptide(L)'
;MEKVLKAILSEAFSELPPRTRNLNRLLELGGITLPENMQAFVNAINLQSVPTRYPEDFTRLSKEIDGKTAAEYVRQTRRIIRWLKKNIPYLK
;
A
#
# COMPACT_ATOMS: atom_id res chain seq x y z
N MET A 1 2.27 3.91 -1.89
CA MET A 1 1.55 2.70 -2.35
C MET A 1 0.12 3.03 -2.77
N GLU A 2 -0.71 3.59 -1.89
CA GLU A 2 -2.11 4.00 -2.19
C GLU A 2 -2.25 4.72 -3.54
N LYS A 3 -1.46 5.78 -3.76
CA LYS A 3 -1.49 6.56 -5.01
C LYS A 3 -1.23 5.71 -6.28
N VAL A 4 -0.32 4.73 -6.20
CA VAL A 4 -0.01 3.84 -7.33
C VAL A 4 -1.19 2.91 -7.60
N LEU A 5 -1.80 2.33 -6.57
CA LEU A 5 -2.98 1.49 -6.74
C LEU A 5 -4.15 2.29 -7.31
N LYS A 6 -4.36 3.52 -6.83
CA LYS A 6 -5.38 4.42 -7.38
C LYS A 6 -5.13 4.77 -8.84
N ALA A 7 -3.87 5.02 -9.22
CA ALA A 7 -3.52 5.26 -10.62
C ALA A 7 -3.84 4.04 -11.51
N ILE A 8 -3.53 2.81 -11.04
CA ILE A 8 -3.91 1.58 -11.76
C ILE A 8 -5.41 1.51 -11.99
N LEU A 9 -6.22 1.77 -10.95
CA LEU A 9 -7.68 1.72 -11.07
C LEU A 9 -8.20 2.79 -12.02
N SER A 10 -7.67 4.01 -11.94
CA SER A 10 -8.08 5.09 -12.84
C SER A 10 -7.75 4.79 -14.30
N GLU A 11 -6.59 4.19 -14.57
CA GLU A 11 -6.23 3.79 -15.92
C GLU A 11 -7.10 2.61 -16.41
N ALA A 12 -7.29 1.59 -15.57
CA ALA A 12 -8.04 0.39 -15.94
C ALA A 12 -9.52 0.66 -16.19
N PHE A 13 -10.12 1.62 -15.47
CA PHE A 13 -11.56 1.88 -15.52
C PHE A 13 -11.92 3.25 -16.15
N SER A 14 -10.94 4.09 -16.51
CA SER A 14 -11.16 5.46 -17.01
C SER A 14 -12.05 6.31 -16.07
N GLU A 15 -11.98 6.04 -14.77
CA GLU A 15 -12.82 6.66 -13.75
C GLU A 15 -11.98 7.26 -12.61
N LEU A 16 -12.61 8.14 -11.83
CA LEU A 16 -12.00 8.62 -10.60
C LEU A 16 -11.79 7.46 -9.62
N PRO A 17 -10.62 7.40 -8.96
CA PRO A 17 -10.33 6.28 -8.09
C PRO A 17 -11.23 6.33 -6.85
N PRO A 18 -11.56 5.17 -6.26
CA PRO A 18 -12.45 5.11 -5.10
C PRO A 18 -11.89 5.93 -3.93
N ARG A 19 -12.80 6.56 -3.18
CA ARG A 19 -12.48 7.38 -1.99
C ARG A 19 -12.17 6.52 -0.76
N THR A 20 -11.28 5.54 -0.90
CA THR A 20 -10.79 4.68 0.18
C THR A 20 -9.28 4.80 0.35
N ARG A 21 -8.80 4.62 1.58
CA ARG A 21 -7.38 4.46 1.90
C ARG A 21 -7.00 3.01 2.19
N ASN A 22 -7.99 2.10 2.15
CA ASN A 22 -7.78 0.68 2.39
C ASN A 22 -7.08 0.04 1.19
N LEU A 23 -5.81 -0.33 1.36
CA LEU A 23 -4.98 -0.91 0.31
C LEU A 23 -5.52 -2.26 -0.18
N ASN A 24 -6.08 -3.08 0.73
CA ASN A 24 -6.66 -4.37 0.36
C ASN A 24 -7.89 -4.18 -0.52
N ARG A 25 -8.74 -3.19 -0.21
CA ARG A 25 -9.88 -2.86 -1.08
C ARG A 25 -9.43 -2.36 -2.45
N LEU A 26 -8.35 -1.59 -2.52
CA LEU A 26 -7.80 -1.13 -3.81
C LEU A 26 -7.25 -2.29 -4.64
N LEU A 27 -6.59 -3.27 -4.02
CA LEU A 27 -6.12 -4.49 -4.70
C LEU A 27 -7.28 -5.35 -5.20
N GLU A 28 -8.30 -5.54 -4.37
CA GLU A 28 -9.52 -6.29 -4.69
C GLU A 28 -10.24 -5.67 -5.90
N LEU A 29 -10.47 -4.36 -5.89
CA LEU A 29 -11.11 -3.65 -7.01
C LEU A 29 -10.32 -3.72 -8.31
N GLY A 30 -8.99 -3.84 -8.22
CA GLY A 30 -8.12 -3.97 -9.39
C GLY A 30 -7.95 -5.41 -9.87
N GLY A 31 -8.56 -6.39 -9.19
CA GLY A 31 -8.33 -7.81 -9.47
C GLY A 31 -6.87 -8.23 -9.28
N ILE A 32 -6.13 -7.57 -8.39
CA ILE A 32 -4.69 -7.77 -8.21
C ILE A 32 -4.44 -8.78 -7.10
N THR A 33 -3.89 -9.94 -7.46
CA THR A 33 -3.40 -10.93 -6.49
C THR A 33 -1.88 -10.81 -6.33
N LEU A 34 -1.43 -10.46 -5.13
CA LEU A 34 -0.01 -10.38 -4.80
C LEU A 34 0.53 -11.74 -4.34
N PRO A 35 1.84 -12.00 -4.50
CA PRO A 35 2.50 -13.11 -3.81
C PRO A 35 2.28 -13.01 -2.29
N GLU A 36 2.16 -14.15 -1.61
CA GLU A 36 1.78 -14.24 -0.19
C GLU A 36 2.59 -13.32 0.73
N ASN A 37 3.91 -13.29 0.57
CA ASN A 37 4.80 -12.43 1.37
C ASN A 37 4.55 -10.92 1.15
N MET A 38 4.16 -10.51 -0.05
CA MET A 38 3.78 -9.13 -0.36
C MET A 38 2.39 -8.81 0.18
N GLN A 39 1.45 -9.75 0.06
CA GLN A 39 0.10 -9.59 0.60
C GLN A 39 0.11 -9.44 2.13
N ALA A 40 0.91 -10.26 2.83
CA ALA A 40 1.10 -10.15 4.28
C ALA A 40 1.63 -8.76 4.67
N PHE A 41 2.60 -8.22 3.93
CA PHE A 41 3.11 -6.87 4.17
C PHE A 41 2.05 -5.78 3.91
N VAL A 42 1.26 -5.90 2.85
CA VAL A 42 0.17 -4.95 2.57
C VAL A 42 -0.88 -4.98 3.69
N ASN A 43 -1.26 -6.17 4.16
CA ASN A 43 -2.18 -6.30 5.29
C ASN A 43 -1.65 -5.59 6.54
N ALA A 44 -0.37 -5.80 6.88
CA ALA A 44 0.25 -5.18 8.04
C ALA A 44 0.26 -3.64 7.94
N ILE A 45 0.74 -3.08 6.82
CA ILE A 45 0.83 -1.61 6.68
C ILE A 45 -0.54 -0.94 6.54
N ASN A 46 -1.54 -1.65 6.01
CA ASN A 46 -2.91 -1.15 5.89
C ASN A 46 -3.52 -0.88 7.27
N LEU A 47 -3.28 -1.77 8.25
CA LEU A 47 -3.71 -1.61 9.64
C LEU A 47 -3.03 -0.41 10.32
N GLN A 48 -1.75 -0.19 10.04
CA GLN A 48 -0.96 0.90 10.62
C GLN A 48 -1.28 2.28 10.01
N SER A 49 -2.08 2.35 8.95
CA SER A 49 -2.43 3.61 8.27
C SER A 49 -3.36 4.54 9.07
N VAL A 50 -4.10 3.99 10.04
CA VAL A 50 -4.99 4.79 10.92
C VAL A 50 -4.21 5.37 12.11
N PRO A 51 -3.47 4.56 12.91
CA PRO A 51 -2.70 5.06 14.06
C PRO A 51 -1.67 6.14 13.71
N THR A 52 -1.15 6.13 12.48
CA THR A 52 -0.16 7.12 12.01
C THR A 52 -0.72 8.54 11.81
N ARG A 53 -2.04 8.75 11.95
CA ARG A 53 -2.70 10.04 11.67
C ARG A 53 -3.10 10.83 12.91
N TYR A 54 -3.12 10.21 14.09
CA TYR A 54 -3.52 10.86 15.33
C TYR A 54 -2.31 11.00 16.26
N PRO A 55 -2.07 12.18 16.87
CA PRO A 55 -0.85 12.44 17.65
C PRO A 55 -0.60 11.44 18.79
N GLU A 56 -1.66 11.03 19.50
CA GLU A 56 -1.56 10.10 20.63
C GLU A 56 -1.12 8.70 20.17
N ASP A 57 -1.82 8.15 19.18
CA ASP A 57 -1.49 6.86 18.58
C ASP A 57 -0.13 6.87 17.87
N PHE A 58 0.18 7.96 17.16
CA PHE A 58 1.45 8.14 16.47
C PHE A 58 2.62 8.18 17.46
N THR A 59 2.47 8.88 18.58
CA THR A 59 3.51 8.94 19.63
C THR A 59 3.81 7.56 20.18
N ARG A 60 2.77 6.74 20.44
CA ARG A 60 2.95 5.35 20.86
C ARG A 60 3.66 4.51 19.78
N LEU A 61 3.16 4.56 18.54
CA LEU A 61 3.73 3.80 17.43
C LEU A 61 5.19 4.19 17.13
N SER A 62 5.53 5.48 17.23
CA SER A 62 6.88 5.97 16.97
C SER A 62 7.93 5.45 17.95
N LYS A 63 7.51 5.01 19.15
CA LYS A 63 8.40 4.37 20.14
C LYS A 63 8.67 2.91 19.80
N GLU A 64 7.78 2.27 19.05
CA GLU A 64 7.86 0.86 18.67
C GLU A 64 8.57 0.68 17.31
N ILE A 65 8.58 1.71 16.45
CA ILE A 65 9.22 1.66 15.14
C ILE A 65 10.59 2.33 15.19
N ASP A 66 11.64 1.53 15.07
CA ASP A 66 13.01 2.02 14.91
C ASP A 66 13.36 2.36 13.45
N GLY A 67 14.52 2.99 13.26
CA GLY A 67 15.00 3.38 11.93
C GLY A 67 15.21 2.19 10.98
N LYS A 68 15.57 1.01 11.50
CA LYS A 68 15.73 -0.22 10.70
C LYS A 68 14.39 -0.69 10.15
N THR A 69 13.36 -0.70 10.99
CA THR A 69 12.00 -1.10 10.65
C THR A 69 11.39 -0.15 9.63
N ALA A 70 11.53 1.17 9.84
CA ALA A 70 11.09 2.17 8.87
C ALA A 70 11.77 1.99 7.50
N ALA A 71 13.08 1.74 7.48
CA ALA A 71 13.81 1.47 6.25
C ALA A 71 13.35 0.19 5.54
N GLU A 72 13.02 -0.88 6.28
CA GLU A 72 12.44 -2.11 5.73
C GLU A 72 11.07 -1.86 5.09
N TYR A 73 10.22 -1.05 5.72
CA TYR A 73 8.90 -0.70 5.18
C TYR A 73 9.02 0.03 3.83
N VAL A 74 9.98 0.94 3.72
CA VAL A 74 10.31 1.62 2.46
C VAL A 74 10.82 0.62 1.42
N ARG A 75 11.70 -0.32 1.80
CA ARG A 75 12.21 -1.37 0.89
C ARG A 75 11.09 -2.25 0.36
N GLN A 76 10.23 -2.79 1.22
CA GLN A 76 9.11 -3.64 0.81
C GLN A 76 8.11 -2.88 -0.06
N THR A 77 7.80 -1.63 0.30
CA THR A 77 6.94 -0.76 -0.51
C THR A 77 7.49 -0.58 -1.93
N ARG A 78 8.79 -0.30 -2.06
CA ARG A 78 9.45 -0.18 -3.38
C ARG A 78 9.45 -1.49 -4.15
N ARG A 79 9.63 -2.62 -3.48
CA ARG A 79 9.58 -3.96 -4.09
C ARG A 79 8.19 -4.25 -4.67
N ILE A 80 7.12 -3.95 -3.92
CA ILE A 80 5.74 -4.13 -4.38
C ILE A 80 5.43 -3.20 -5.56
N ILE A 81 5.82 -1.92 -5.49
CA ILE A 81 5.60 -0.99 -6.62
C ILE A 81 6.30 -1.47 -7.89
N ARG A 82 7.54 -1.97 -7.79
CA ARG A 82 8.24 -2.56 -8.94
C ARG A 82 7.53 -3.79 -9.48
N TRP A 83 7.03 -4.66 -8.60
CA TRP A 83 6.24 -5.81 -9.00
C TRP A 83 4.97 -5.40 -9.73
N LEU A 84 4.23 -4.41 -9.21
CA LEU A 84 3.01 -3.88 -9.85
C LEU A 84 3.32 -3.33 -11.25
N LYS A 85 4.35 -2.49 -11.39
CA LYS A 85 4.75 -1.96 -12.71
C LYS A 85 5.14 -3.03 -13.72
N LYS A 86 5.71 -4.14 -13.25
CA LYS A 86 6.13 -5.24 -14.14
C LYS A 86 4.96 -6.15 -14.56
N ASN A 87 4.01 -6.38 -13.66
CA ASN A 87 2.97 -7.40 -13.84
C ASN A 87 1.60 -6.82 -14.20
N ILE A 88 1.38 -5.51 -14.01
CA ILE A 88 0.12 -4.85 -14.34
C ILE A 88 0.28 -4.06 -15.65
N PRO A 89 -0.47 -4.42 -16.72
CA PRO A 89 -0.26 -3.86 -18.05
C PRO A 89 -0.61 -2.37 -18.17
N TYR A 90 -1.43 -1.84 -17.25
CA TYR A 90 -1.91 -0.46 -17.22
C TYR A 90 -0.89 0.56 -16.65
N LEU A 91 0.33 0.14 -16.33
CA LEU A 91 1.39 1.00 -15.77
C LEU A 91 2.59 1.19 -16.72
N LYS A 92 2.34 1.19 -18.04
CA LYS A 92 3.38 1.43 -19.05
C LYS A 92 3.69 2.90 -19.22
#